data_AF-A0A2W2B0X7-F1
#
_entry.id   AF-A0A2W2B0X7-F1
#
_cell.length_a   1.000
_cell.length_b   1.000
_cell.length_c   1.000
_cell.angle_alpha   90.00
_cell.angle_beta   90.00
_cell.angle_gamma   90.00
#
_symmetry.space_group_name_H-M   'P 1'
#
loop_
_entity.id
_entity.type
_entity.pdbx_description
1 polymer ?
#
loop_
_entity_poly.entity_id
_entity_poly.type
_entity_poly.pdbx_seq_one_letter_code
_entity_poly.pdbx_strand_id
1 'polypeptide(L)'
;MDDYPLLNLFLTMLWFFLFVAWIWLLVTLLTDVFRSDDLSGWTKALWTIFILILPLLGALIYLIVRGSGMADRMAADYRRRDEAFREYVRDAAGDGGAAAPSGSSTADELTKLARLRDEGVLSPEEFASQKARLLV
;
A
#
# COMPACT_ATOMS: atom_id res chain seq x y z
N MET A 1 -53.62 17.18 19.49
CA MET A 1 -52.26 17.20 18.91
C MET A 1 -51.38 17.16 20.14
N ASP A 2 -50.79 16.03 20.56
CA ASP A 2 -49.80 15.27 19.81
C ASP A 2 -49.74 13.81 20.29
N ASP A 3 -50.35 12.89 19.54
CA ASP A 3 -50.20 11.45 19.77
C ASP A 3 -49.34 10.84 18.66
N TYR A 4 -48.02 10.97 18.80
CA TYR A 4 -47.04 10.21 18.02
C TYR A 4 -46.19 9.30 18.91
N PRO A 5 -46.80 8.33 19.62
CA PRO A 5 -46.08 7.44 20.53
C PRO A 5 -45.04 6.57 19.81
N LEU A 6 -45.30 6.17 18.56
CA LEU A 6 -44.36 5.39 17.75
C LEU A 6 -43.12 6.20 17.35
N LEU A 7 -43.30 7.47 16.97
CA LEU A 7 -42.18 8.37 16.63
C LEU A 7 -41.36 8.65 17.88
N ASN A 8 -42.00 8.94 19.01
CA ASN A 8 -41.31 9.21 20.26
C ASN A 8 -40.56 7.97 20.78
N LEU A 9 -41.16 6.77 20.68
CA LEU A 9 -40.51 5.49 20.99
C LEU A 9 -39.32 5.23 20.06
N PHE A 10 -39.50 5.44 18.75
CA PHE A 10 -38.44 5.31 17.76
C PHE A 10 -37.28 6.26 18.06
N LEU A 11 -37.57 7.55 18.31
CA LEU A 11 -36.55 8.54 18.66
C LEU A 11 -35.87 8.21 19.98
N THR A 12 -36.59 7.69 20.98
CA THR A 12 -36.00 7.25 22.26
C THR A 12 -35.06 6.07 22.05
N MET A 13 -35.46 5.08 21.23
CA MET A 13 -34.61 3.93 20.89
C MET A 13 -33.40 4.35 20.05
N LEU A 14 -33.57 5.32 19.14
CA LEU A 14 -32.49 5.92 18.36
C LEU A 14 -31.50 6.68 19.27
N TRP A 15 -32.00 7.49 20.20
CA TRP A 15 -31.16 8.18 21.19
C TRP A 15 -30.41 7.20 22.09
N PHE A 16 -31.06 6.13 22.53
CA PHE A 16 -30.42 5.08 23.30
C PHE A 16 -29.34 4.36 22.49
N PHE A 17 -29.62 4.01 21.23
CA PHE A 17 -28.65 3.42 20.32
C PHE A 17 -27.45 4.35 20.09
N LEU A 18 -27.70 5.64 19.83
CA LEU A 18 -26.65 6.64 19.66
C LEU A 18 -25.83 6.83 20.93
N PHE A 19 -26.45 6.78 22.11
CA PHE A 19 -25.75 6.81 23.39
C PHE A 19 -24.83 5.60 23.57
N VAL A 20 -25.33 4.38 23.30
CA VAL A 20 -24.53 3.15 23.35
C VAL A 20 -23.39 3.21 22.34
N ALA A 21 -23.68 3.62 21.10
CA ALA A 21 -22.67 3.79 20.05
C ALA A 21 -21.63 4.86 20.43
N TRP A 22 -22.04 5.93 21.10
CA TRP A 22 -21.15 6.98 21.61
C TRP A 22 -20.21 6.46 22.70
N ILE A 23 -20.72 5.69 23.68
CA ILE A 23 -19.88 5.01 24.67
C ILE A 23 -18.91 4.04 24.00
N TRP A 24 -19.39 3.27 23.02
CA TRP A 24 -18.58 2.30 22.28
C TRP A 24 -17.46 2.99 21.49
N LEU A 25 -17.76 4.15 20.88
CA LEU A 25 -16.80 4.99 20.19
C LEU A 25 -15.74 5.55 21.14
N LEU A 26 -16.13 6.00 22.34
CA LEU A 26 -15.17 6.42 23.37
C LEU A 26 -14.22 5.27 23.74
N VAL A 27 -14.76 4.08 24.06
CA VAL A 27 -13.94 2.91 24.41
C VAL A 27 -12.99 2.54 23.28
N THR A 28 -13.44 2.59 22.03
CA THR A 28 -12.62 2.29 20.86
C THR A 28 -11.48 3.29 20.69
N LEU A 29 -11.77 4.59 20.82
CA LEU A 29 -10.77 5.66 20.75
C LEU A 29 -9.75 5.54 21.88
N LEU A 30 -10.20 5.28 23.11
CA LEU A 30 -9.30 5.05 24.25
C LEU A 30 -8.40 3.84 23.96
N THR A 31 -8.96 2.72 23.48
CA THR A 31 -8.20 1.51 23.16
C THR A 31 -7.14 1.76 22.07
N ASP A 32 -7.47 2.54 21.04
CA ASP A 32 -6.53 2.91 19.98
C ASP A 32 -5.39 3.80 20.50
N VAL A 33 -5.68 4.75 21.40
CA VAL A 33 -4.67 5.56 22.10
C VAL A 33 -3.75 4.67 22.95
N PHE A 34 -4.32 3.74 23.73
CA PHE A 34 -3.53 2.83 24.55
C PHE A 34 -2.65 1.88 23.74
N ARG A 35 -3.15 1.39 22.59
CA ARG A 35 -2.44 0.51 21.66
C ARG A 35 -1.32 1.21 20.88
N SER A 36 -1.31 2.55 20.84
CA SER A 36 -0.21 3.28 20.23
C SER A 36 1.01 3.27 21.14
N ASP A 37 2.05 2.53 20.77
CA ASP A 37 3.28 2.39 21.56
C ASP A 37 4.24 3.59 21.39
N ASP A 38 3.95 4.45 20.39
CA ASP A 38 4.72 5.66 20.07
C ASP A 38 4.49 6.83 21.05
N LEU A 39 3.53 6.72 21.98
CA LEU A 39 3.16 7.81 22.90
C LEU A 39 3.63 7.54 24.33
N SER A 40 4.30 8.54 24.92
CA SER A 40 4.65 8.53 26.34
C SER A 40 3.39 8.41 27.22
N GLY A 41 3.49 7.74 28.38
CA GLY A 41 2.34 7.50 29.26
C GLY A 41 1.59 8.76 29.70
N TRP A 42 2.31 9.89 29.85
CA TRP A 42 1.71 11.19 30.16
C TRP A 42 0.86 11.76 29.02
N THR A 43 1.29 11.56 27.77
CA THR A 43 0.53 11.98 26.59
C THR A 43 -0.77 11.18 26.45
N LYS A 44 -0.74 9.88 26.79
CA LYS A 44 -1.95 9.02 26.82
C LYS A 44 -2.98 9.50 27.86
N ALA A 45 -2.52 9.92 29.04
CA ALA A 45 -3.40 10.42 30.10
C ALA A 45 -4.12 11.72 29.70
N LEU A 46 -3.39 12.69 29.13
CA LEU A 46 -3.96 13.94 28.63
C LEU A 46 -5.00 13.68 27.53
N TRP A 47 -4.67 12.78 26.60
CA TRP A 47 -5.58 12.37 25.53
C TRP A 47 -6.88 11.74 26.03
N THR A 48 -6.78 10.90 27.06
CA THR A 48 -7.94 10.24 27.67
C THR A 48 -8.90 11.26 28.27
N ILE A 49 -8.38 12.24 29.04
CA ILE A 49 -9.18 13.32 29.63
C ILE A 49 -9.83 14.17 28.53
N PHE A 50 -9.08 14.48 27.48
CA PHE A 50 -9.57 15.31 26.40
C PHE A 50 -10.71 14.65 25.61
N ILE A 51 -10.60 13.36 25.29
CA ILE A 51 -11.64 12.57 24.62
C ILE A 51 -12.89 12.45 25.49
N LEU A 52 -12.73 12.34 26.81
CA LEU A 52 -13.85 12.24 27.76
C LEU A 52 -14.67 13.53 27.84
N ILE A 53 -14.03 14.70 27.81
CA ILE A 53 -14.70 16.00 27.97
C ILE A 53 -15.22 16.51 26.63
N LEU A 54 -14.48 16.30 25.53
CA LEU A 54 -14.82 16.84 24.22
C LEU A 54 -14.60 15.80 23.11
N PRO A 55 -15.51 14.84 22.92
CA PRO A 55 -15.36 13.76 21.95
C PRO A 55 -15.14 14.26 20.50
N LEU A 56 -15.82 15.34 20.11
CA LEU A 56 -15.70 15.90 18.75
C LEU A 56 -14.35 16.59 18.51
N LEU A 57 -13.87 17.38 19.49
CA LEU A 57 -12.55 18.03 19.42
C LEU A 57 -11.42 17.01 19.59
N GLY A 58 -11.64 15.97 20.41
CA GLY A 58 -10.70 14.86 20.58
C GLY A 58 -10.42 14.16 19.27
N ALA A 59 -11.45 13.81 18.50
CA ALA A 59 -11.27 13.19 17.19
C ALA A 59 -10.53 14.11 16.19
N LEU A 60 -10.86 15.41 16.18
CA LEU A 60 -10.24 16.41 15.30
C LEU A 60 -8.74 16.59 15.57
N ILE A 61 -8.36 16.77 16.84
CA ILE A 61 -6.95 16.91 17.21
C ILE A 61 -6.21 15.58 17.01
N TYR A 62 -6.87 14.44 17.19
CA TYR A 62 -6.24 13.13 17.01
C TYR A 62 -5.85 12.92 15.55
N LEU A 63 -6.73 13.31 14.63
CA LEU A 63 -6.44 13.34 13.20
C LEU A 63 -5.27 14.29 12.87
N ILE A 64 -5.19 15.46 13.50
CA ILE A 64 -4.08 16.41 13.26
C ILE A 64 -2.75 15.85 13.78
N VAL A 65 -2.74 15.28 14.98
CA VAL A 65 -1.53 14.73 15.62
C VAL A 65 -1.09 13.42 14.97
N ARG A 66 -2.03 12.55 14.55
CA ARG A 66 -1.74 11.23 13.96
C ARG A 66 -1.68 11.23 12.44
N GLY A 67 -2.13 12.30 11.78
CA GLY A 67 -2.06 12.47 10.33
C GLY A 67 -0.63 12.65 9.80
N SER A 68 0.30 13.13 10.64
CA SER A 68 1.71 13.35 10.28
C SER A 68 2.47 12.05 10.00
N GLY A 69 2.19 10.97 10.75
CA GLY A 69 2.86 9.69 10.57
C GLY A 69 2.52 8.98 9.25
N MET A 70 1.44 9.37 8.56
CA MET A 70 1.13 8.81 7.23
C MET A 70 1.98 9.45 6.14
N ALA A 71 2.26 10.76 6.24
CA ALA A 71 3.14 11.47 5.32
C ALA A 71 4.59 10.96 5.42
N ASP A 72 5.09 10.73 6.63
CA ASP A 72 6.45 10.23 6.84
C ASP A 72 6.62 8.78 6.39
N ARG A 73 5.61 7.92 6.62
CA ARG A 73 5.60 6.53 6.12
C ARG A 73 5.48 6.47 4.61
N MET A 74 4.63 7.30 4.01
CA MET A 74 4.55 7.42 2.55
C MET A 74 5.89 7.89 1.98
N ALA A 75 6.53 8.91 2.56
CA ALA A 75 7.84 9.38 2.13
C ALA A 75 8.94 8.30 2.28
N ALA A 76 8.91 7.52 3.36
CA ALA A 76 9.83 6.40 3.56
C ALA A 76 9.60 5.27 2.56
N ASP A 77 8.35 4.96 2.22
CA ASP A 77 8.01 3.94 1.22
C ASP A 77 8.32 4.40 -0.21
N TYR A 78 8.14 5.69 -0.52
CA TYR A 78 8.62 6.28 -1.76
C TYR A 78 10.14 6.21 -1.90
N ARG A 79 10.89 6.53 -0.83
CA ARG A 79 12.36 6.41 -0.83
C ARG A 79 12.81 4.96 -1.03
N ARG A 80 12.20 4.01 -0.32
CA ARG A 80 12.52 2.57 -0.47
C ARG A 80 12.22 2.04 -1.87
N ARG A 81 11.12 2.48 -2.48
CA ARG A 81 10.78 2.12 -3.87
C ARG A 81 11.75 2.70 -4.88
N ASP A 82 12.17 3.94 -4.68
CA ASP A 82 13.13 4.60 -5.56
C ASP A 82 14.54 3.97 -5.44
N GLU A 83 14.95 3.60 -4.23
CA GLU A 83 16.20 2.85 -3.99
C GLU A 83 16.18 1.48 -4.65
N ALA A 84 15.10 0.71 -4.49
CA ALA A 84 14.95 -0.60 -5.14
C ALA A 84 14.91 -0.51 -6.67
N PHE A 85 14.30 0.54 -7.22
CA PHE A 85 14.30 0.80 -8.66
C PHE A 85 15.69 1.17 -9.17
N ARG A 86 16.43 2.02 -8.45
CA ARG A 86 17.82 2.38 -8.80
C ARG A 86 18.76 1.18 -8.71
N GLU A 87 18.55 0.29 -7.74
CA GLU A 87 19.28 -0.97 -7.63
C GLU A 87 18.98 -1.89 -8.82
N TYR A 88 17.70 -2.09 -9.16
CA TYR A 88 17.29 -2.84 -10.34
C TYR A 88 17.87 -2.27 -11.64
N VAL A 89 17.83 -0.96 -11.83
CA VAL A 89 18.41 -0.30 -13.02
C VAL A 89 19.93 -0.44 -13.05
N ARG A 90 20.61 -0.36 -11.90
CA ARG A 90 22.06 -0.52 -11.81
C ARG A 90 22.48 -1.96 -12.04
N ASP A 91 21.71 -2.93 -11.56
CA ASP A 91 21.96 -4.35 -11.79
C ASP A 91 21.73 -4.69 -13.27
N ALA A 92 20.61 -4.21 -13.84
CA ALA A 92 20.29 -4.33 -15.26
C ALA A 92 21.26 -3.56 -16.19
N ALA A 93 21.91 -2.50 -15.71
CA ALA A 93 22.91 -1.74 -16.47
C ALA A 93 24.35 -2.22 -16.22
N GLY A 94 24.62 -2.82 -15.06
CA GLY A 94 25.93 -3.25 -14.59
C GLY A 94 26.40 -4.56 -15.20
N ASP A 95 25.46 -5.42 -15.62
CA ASP A 95 25.77 -6.68 -16.31
C ASP A 95 25.93 -6.52 -17.84
N GLY A 96 26.01 -5.27 -18.32
CA GLY A 96 26.36 -4.95 -19.71
C GLY A 96 25.16 -4.78 -20.63
N GLY A 97 24.68 -3.54 -20.76
CA GLY A 97 24.03 -3.00 -21.95
C GLY A 97 22.84 -3.77 -22.55
N ALA A 98 21.65 -3.19 -22.37
CA ALA A 98 20.38 -3.50 -23.05
C ALA A 98 19.57 -4.69 -22.51
N ALA A 99 18.75 -4.42 -21.48
CA ALA A 99 17.46 -5.10 -21.33
C ALA A 99 16.47 -4.21 -20.59
N ALA A 100 15.69 -3.44 -21.35
CA ALA A 100 14.29 -3.22 -20.96
C ALA A 100 13.64 -4.60 -20.73
N PRO A 101 12.60 -4.75 -19.88
CA PRO A 101 11.90 -6.01 -19.73
C PRO A 101 11.10 -6.27 -21.01
N SER A 102 11.79 -6.79 -22.01
CA SER A 102 11.26 -7.35 -23.24
C SER A 102 12.01 -8.66 -23.33
N GLY A 103 11.28 -9.79 -23.23
CA GLY A 103 11.92 -11.10 -23.26
C GLY A 103 12.96 -11.18 -24.37
N SER A 104 14.10 -11.82 -24.09
CA SER A 104 15.03 -12.39 -25.07
C SER A 104 15.02 -11.66 -26.42
N SER A 105 15.84 -10.60 -26.55
CA SER A 105 15.80 -9.78 -27.76
C SER A 105 16.01 -10.66 -29.00
N THR A 106 15.24 -10.44 -30.06
CA THR A 106 15.32 -11.25 -31.30
C THR A 106 16.77 -11.36 -31.84
N ALA A 107 17.60 -10.36 -31.56
CA ALA A 107 19.03 -10.35 -31.89
C ALA A 107 19.85 -11.39 -31.09
N ASP A 108 19.55 -11.58 -29.81
CA ASP A 108 20.22 -12.58 -28.96
C ASP A 108 19.83 -14.00 -29.39
N GLU A 109 18.56 -14.21 -29.75
CA GLU A 109 18.07 -15.51 -30.25
C GLU A 109 18.68 -15.88 -31.60
N LEU A 110 18.82 -14.92 -32.51
CA LEU A 110 19.51 -15.11 -33.80
C LEU A 110 21.00 -15.46 -33.61
N THR A 111 21.65 -14.84 -32.63
CA THR A 111 23.06 -15.10 -32.30
C THR A 111 23.23 -16.52 -31.76
N LYS A 112 22.32 -16.98 -30.89
CA LYS A 112 22.30 -18.35 -30.38
C LYS A 112 22.05 -19.39 -31.48
N LEU A 113 21.12 -19.11 -32.40
CA LEU A 113 20.84 -19.98 -33.54
C LEU A 113 22.04 -20.11 -34.48
N ALA A 114 22.76 -19.02 -34.75
CA ALA A 114 23.96 -19.05 -35.60
C ALA A 114 25.05 -19.93 -34.98
N ARG A 115 25.25 -19.81 -33.66
CA ARG A 115 26.20 -20.65 -32.92
C ARG A 115 25.86 -22.14 -32.98
N LEU A 116 24.58 -22.51 -32.82
CA LEU A 116 24.15 -23.91 -32.89
C LEU A 116 24.34 -24.53 -34.29
N ARG A 117 24.19 -23.75 -35.35
CA ARG A 117 24.52 -24.16 -36.72
C ARG A 117 26.03 -24.38 -36.88
N ASP A 118 26.84 -23.45 -36.38
CA ASP A 118 28.31 -23.51 -36.52
C ASP A 118 28.92 -24.66 -35.70
N GLU A 119 28.28 -25.03 -34.59
CA GLU A 119 28.59 -26.22 -33.78
C GLU A 119 28.10 -27.54 -34.44
N GLY A 120 27.43 -27.46 -35.60
CA GLY A 120 26.92 -28.61 -36.33
C GLY A 120 25.72 -29.31 -35.69
N VAL A 121 25.11 -28.68 -34.68
CA VAL A 121 23.93 -29.20 -33.95
C VAL A 121 22.65 -28.96 -34.75
N LEU A 122 22.63 -27.90 -35.57
CA LEU A 122 21.50 -27.54 -36.42
C LEU A 122 21.87 -27.68 -37.90
N SER A 123 21.00 -28.32 -38.69
CA SER A 123 21.17 -28.33 -40.14
C SER A 123 20.86 -26.95 -40.75
N PRO A 124 21.38 -26.64 -41.96
CA PRO A 124 21.10 -25.37 -42.63
C PRO A 124 19.61 -25.10 -42.88
N GLU A 125 18.82 -26.16 -43.11
CA GLU A 125 17.38 -26.07 -43.35
C GLU A 125 16.62 -25.74 -42.06
N GLU A 126 16.99 -26.39 -40.95
CA GLU A 126 16.40 -26.12 -39.63
C GLU A 126 16.71 -24.70 -39.17
N PHE A 127 17.94 -24.22 -39.39
CA PHE A 127 18.33 -22.84 -39.08
C PHE A 127 17.48 -21.83 -39.85
N ALA A 128 17.26 -22.03 -41.15
CA ALA A 128 16.44 -21.14 -41.98
C ALA A 128 14.98 -21.09 -41.48
N SER A 129 14.41 -22.24 -41.10
CA SER A 129 13.04 -22.32 -40.59
C SER A 129 12.85 -21.56 -39.26
N GLN A 130 13.80 -21.69 -38.33
CA GLN A 130 13.73 -21.03 -37.03
C GLN A 130 14.02 -19.53 -37.15
N LYS A 131 14.97 -19.14 -38.00
CA LYS A 131 15.23 -17.73 -38.31
C LYS A 131 13.99 -17.04 -38.90
N ALA A 132 13.27 -17.70 -39.80
CA ALA A 132 12.04 -17.15 -40.37
C ALA A 132 10.96 -16.95 -39.31
N ARG A 133 10.85 -17.88 -38.35
CA ARG A 133 9.87 -17.79 -37.25
C ARG A 133 10.14 -16.63 -36.28
N LEU A 134 11.41 -16.27 -36.10
CA LEU A 134 11.83 -15.18 -35.22
C LEU A 134 11.75 -13.78 -35.86
N LEU A 135 11.68 -13.72 -37.19
CA LEU A 135 11.66 -12.46 -37.96
C LEU A 135 10.26 -12.07 -38.45
N VAL A 136 9.20 -12.80 -38.04
CA VAL A 136 7.78 -12.55 -38.34
C VAL A 136 7.10 -11.99 -37.11
#